data_AF-A0AAX4KYH7-F1
#
_entry.id   AF-A0AAX4KYH7-F1
#
_cell.length_a   1.000
_cell.length_b   1.000
_cell.length_c   1.000
_cell.angle_alpha   90.00
_cell.angle_beta   90.00
_cell.angle_gamma   90.00
#
_symmetry.space_group_name_H-M   'P 1'
#
loop_
_entity.id
_entity.type
_entity.pdbx_description
1 polymer ?
#
loop_
_entity_poly.entity_id
_entity_poly.type
_entity_poly.pdbx_seq_one_letter_code
_entity_poly.pdbx_strand_id
1 'polypeptide(L)'
;MKVKIFFMLIFSILVYISSIFFSFIIPFLVTLFILYRRTWVIVIEIIITVFSFFLLHVLSKASIYEYTLRALTLVNVFLISSDYTDRSSIIDLFGYKGIPIVIAFTYYPRFYEIMQKVSFYARIRRINLLNLKKILLPIIVEIIKIADNLYVAYTVKLFGEYNYNNKKNLKPAREDILFLVIGVSTLCLSLFLNI
;
A
#
# COMPACT_ATOMS: atom_id res chain seq x y z
N MET A 1 -14.39 2.31 2.67
CA MET A 1 -13.71 3.37 3.42
C MET A 1 -12.37 3.57 2.75
N LYS A 2 -12.13 4.77 2.20
CA LYS A 2 -10.86 5.15 1.60
C LYS A 2 -10.39 6.47 2.23
N VAL A 3 -9.15 6.47 2.65
CA VAL A 3 -8.44 7.53 3.38
C VAL A 3 -7.43 8.17 2.43
N LYS A 4 -7.26 9.48 2.53
CA LYS A 4 -6.26 10.17 1.70
C LYS A 4 -4.86 9.76 2.11
N ILE A 5 -3.95 9.69 1.13
CA ILE A 5 -2.56 9.26 1.30
C ILE A 5 -1.84 10.06 2.37
N PHE A 6 -2.09 11.36 2.44
CA PHE A 6 -1.45 12.22 3.43
C PHE A 6 -1.76 11.75 4.87
N PHE A 7 -3.02 11.48 5.18
CA PHE A 7 -3.43 11.03 6.51
C PHE A 7 -3.01 9.59 6.77
N MET A 8 -3.02 8.71 5.75
CA MET A 8 -2.47 7.36 5.89
C MET A 8 -0.97 7.36 6.16
N LEU A 9 -0.20 8.27 5.55
CA LEU A 9 1.22 8.43 5.83
C LEU A 9 1.45 8.88 7.27
N ILE A 10 0.69 9.87 7.75
CA ILE A 10 0.77 10.31 9.14
C ILE A 10 0.45 9.16 10.09
N PHE A 11 -0.66 8.44 9.88
CA PHE A 11 -1.01 7.26 10.65
C PHE A 11 0.12 6.21 10.66
N SER A 12 0.67 5.91 9.49
CA SER A 12 1.75 4.92 9.34
C SER A 12 3.00 5.33 10.10
N ILE A 13 3.38 6.61 10.04
CA ILE A 13 4.53 7.17 10.77
C ILE A 13 4.30 7.11 12.28
N LEU A 14 3.10 7.46 12.75
CA LEU A 14 2.77 7.41 14.19
C LEU A 14 2.87 5.98 14.73
N VAL A 15 2.30 5.00 14.02
CA VAL A 15 2.38 3.58 14.41
C VAL A 15 3.82 3.06 14.33
N TYR A 16 4.58 3.47 13.31
CA TYR A 16 6.00 3.13 13.17
C TYR A 16 6.83 3.62 14.37
N ILE A 17 6.69 4.91 14.70
CA ILE A 17 7.37 5.52 15.86
C ILE A 17 6.94 4.81 17.14
N SER A 18 5.64 4.55 17.29
CA SER A 18 5.10 3.83 18.44
C SER A 18 5.71 2.43 18.62
N SER A 19 5.92 1.70 17.53
CA SER A 19 6.45 0.32 17.53
C SER A 19 7.94 0.26 17.85
N ILE A 20 8.71 1.28 17.45
CA ILE A 20 10.16 1.30 17.62
C ILE A 20 10.58 1.88 18.97
N PHE A 21 10.04 3.04 19.34
CA PHE A 21 10.57 3.82 20.46
C PHE A 21 9.88 3.56 21.81
N PHE A 22 8.67 2.99 21.77
CA PHE A 22 7.86 2.76 22.97
C PHE A 22 7.52 1.27 23.08
N SER A 23 6.26 0.92 23.33
CA SER A 23 5.81 -0.46 23.40
C SER A 23 5.61 -1.09 22.01
N PHE A 24 6.07 -2.33 21.85
CA PHE A 24 5.87 -3.14 20.64
C PHE A 24 4.51 -3.89 20.61
N ILE A 25 3.82 -4.03 21.76
CA ILE A 25 2.58 -4.82 21.88
C ILE A 25 1.35 -4.02 21.42
N ILE A 26 1.24 -2.77 21.86
CA ILE A 26 0.08 -1.90 21.55
C ILE A 26 -0.08 -1.64 20.05
N PRO A 27 0.96 -1.21 19.30
CA PRO A 27 0.82 -1.03 17.87
C PRO A 27 0.49 -2.35 17.15
N PHE A 28 0.94 -3.50 17.66
CA PHE A 28 0.57 -4.79 17.11
C PHE A 28 -0.92 -5.10 17.30
N LEU A 29 -1.44 -4.92 18.52
CA LEU A 29 -2.87 -5.13 18.80
C LEU A 29 -3.78 -4.18 18.00
N VAL A 30 -3.39 -2.91 17.90
CA VAL A 30 -4.19 -1.93 17.15
C VAL A 30 -4.17 -2.25 15.65
N THR A 31 -3.02 -2.63 15.10
CA THR A 31 -2.95 -3.00 13.68
C THR A 31 -3.76 -4.28 13.38
N LEU A 32 -3.70 -5.29 14.26
CA LEU A 32 -4.58 -6.46 14.17
C LEU A 32 -6.07 -6.10 14.19
N PHE A 33 -6.48 -5.19 15.10
CA PHE A 33 -7.86 -4.75 15.20
C PHE A 33 -8.36 -4.08 13.91
N ILE A 34 -7.55 -3.22 13.30
CA ILE A 34 -7.90 -2.55 12.02
C ILE A 34 -8.03 -3.57 10.88
N LEU A 35 -7.24 -4.65 10.92
CA LEU A 35 -7.24 -5.74 9.94
C LEU A 35 -8.39 -6.76 10.12
N TYR A 36 -9.40 -6.50 10.95
CA TYR A 36 -10.48 -7.44 11.29
C TYR A 36 -11.16 -8.13 10.09
N ARG A 37 -11.18 -7.49 8.92
CA ARG A 37 -11.77 -8.04 7.69
C ARG A 37 -10.95 -9.18 7.08
N ARG A 38 -9.66 -9.25 7.37
CA ARG A 38 -8.71 -10.27 6.87
C ARG A 38 -8.45 -11.32 7.94
N THR A 39 -9.48 -12.09 8.30
CA THR A 39 -9.42 -13.12 9.36
C THR A 39 -8.27 -14.10 9.16
N TRP A 40 -7.98 -14.52 7.93
CA TRP A 40 -6.84 -15.39 7.61
C TRP A 40 -5.48 -14.79 7.96
N VAL A 41 -5.28 -13.49 7.70
CA VAL A 41 -4.03 -12.80 8.05
C VAL A 41 -3.85 -12.80 9.57
N ILE A 42 -4.91 -12.45 10.30
CA ILE A 42 -4.91 -12.43 11.77
C ILE A 42 -4.56 -13.80 12.34
N VAL A 43 -5.19 -14.87 11.86
CA VAL A 43 -4.92 -16.24 12.34
C VAL A 43 -3.46 -16.62 12.11
N ILE A 44 -2.91 -16.33 10.92
CA ILE A 44 -1.52 -16.63 10.59
C ILE A 44 -0.57 -15.86 11.50
N GLU A 45 -0.83 -14.57 11.75
CA GLU A 45 0.01 -13.75 12.63
C GLU A 45 -0.04 -14.22 14.08
N ILE A 46 -1.20 -14.62 14.59
CA ILE A 46 -1.33 -15.20 15.94
C ILE A 46 -0.53 -16.50 16.04
N ILE A 47 -0.58 -17.36 15.02
CA ILE A 47 0.23 -18.59 14.99
C ILE A 47 1.72 -18.24 14.99
N ILE A 48 2.16 -17.29 14.16
CA ILE A 48 3.57 -16.87 14.08
C ILE A 48 4.05 -16.30 15.40
N THR A 49 3.26 -15.44 16.05
CA THR A 49 3.63 -14.83 17.34
C THR A 49 3.75 -15.86 18.45
N VAL A 50 2.77 -16.77 18.59
CA VAL A 50 2.81 -17.84 19.60
C VAL A 50 3.99 -18.79 19.35
N PHE A 51 4.18 -19.22 18.10
CA PHE A 51 5.27 -20.12 17.73
C PHE A 51 6.63 -19.45 17.95
N SER A 52 6.77 -18.19 17.55
CA SER A 52 8.00 -17.43 17.72
C SER A 52 8.32 -17.19 19.20
N PHE A 53 7.32 -16.92 20.04
CA PHE A 53 7.53 -16.77 21.48
C PHE A 53 8.07 -18.07 22.10
N PHE A 54 7.45 -19.21 21.78
CA PHE A 54 7.88 -20.51 22.31
C PHE A 54 9.32 -20.85 21.87
N LEU A 55 9.62 -20.69 20.58
CA LEU A 55 10.94 -20.99 20.02
C LEU A 55 12.02 -20.10 20.63
N LEU A 56 11.77 -18.80 20.76
CA LEU A 56 12.74 -17.85 21.33
C LEU A 56 12.92 -18.03 22.84
N HIS A 57 11.88 -18.49 23.55
CA HIS A 57 11.99 -18.84 24.96
C HIS A 57 12.87 -20.08 25.16
N VAL A 58 12.67 -21.13 24.36
CA VAL A 58 13.50 -22.35 24.40
C VAL A 58 14.97 -22.05 24.08
N LEU A 59 15.23 -21.10 23.18
CA LEU A 59 16.60 -20.68 22.81
C LEU A 59 17.21 -19.63 23.75
N SER A 60 16.53 -19.26 24.84
CA SER A 60 16.96 -18.20 25.78
C SER A 60 17.24 -16.85 25.11
N LYS A 61 16.58 -16.56 23.99
CA LYS A 61 16.72 -15.32 23.20
C LYS A 61 15.42 -14.50 23.20
N ALA A 62 14.79 -14.38 24.36
CA ALA A 62 13.50 -13.70 24.52
C ALA A 62 13.53 -12.23 24.08
N SER A 63 14.67 -11.53 24.18
CA SER A 63 14.83 -10.15 23.73
C SER A 63 14.62 -9.97 22.21
N ILE A 64 14.78 -11.03 21.42
CA ILE A 64 14.58 -10.97 19.96
C ILE A 64 13.08 -10.93 19.61
N TYR A 65 12.20 -11.31 20.53
CA TYR A 65 10.76 -11.38 20.31
C TYR A 65 10.17 -10.01 19.94
N GLU A 66 10.70 -8.92 20.50
CA GLU A 66 10.27 -7.57 20.17
C GLU A 66 10.40 -7.27 18.67
N TYR A 67 11.47 -7.72 18.02
CA TYR A 67 11.68 -7.53 16.59
C TYR A 67 10.68 -8.30 15.74
N THR A 68 10.21 -9.46 16.20
CA THR A 68 9.20 -10.24 15.48
C THR A 68 7.86 -9.54 15.48
N LEU A 69 7.43 -9.00 16.63
CA LEU A 69 6.21 -8.20 16.71
C LEU A 69 6.34 -6.89 15.92
N ARG A 70 7.48 -6.20 16.00
CA ARG A 70 7.76 -5.01 15.17
C ARG A 70 7.63 -5.34 13.68
N ALA A 71 8.23 -6.44 13.21
CA ALA A 71 8.14 -6.83 11.80
C ALA A 71 6.68 -7.07 11.37
N LEU A 72 5.89 -7.77 12.18
CA LEU A 72 4.46 -7.98 11.90
C LEU A 72 3.68 -6.65 11.90
N THR A 73 3.96 -5.73 12.83
CA THR A 73 3.32 -4.40 12.82
C THR A 73 3.59 -3.64 11.51
N LEU A 74 4.80 -3.73 10.96
CA LEU A 74 5.15 -3.06 9.71
C LEU A 74 4.45 -3.68 8.51
N VAL A 75 4.38 -5.01 8.46
CA VAL A 75 3.60 -5.74 7.45
C VAL A 75 2.13 -5.32 7.52
N ASN A 76 1.58 -5.23 8.72
CA ASN A 76 0.20 -4.81 8.92
C ASN A 76 -0.06 -3.35 8.52
N VAL A 77 0.81 -2.42 8.89
CA VAL A 77 0.71 -1.02 8.45
C VAL A 77 0.75 -0.94 6.92
N PHE A 78 1.60 -1.74 6.26
CA PHE A 78 1.64 -1.83 4.81
C PHE A 78 0.33 -2.36 4.22
N LEU A 79 -0.23 -3.44 4.77
CA LEU A 79 -1.50 -4.00 4.32
C LEU A 79 -2.68 -3.03 4.51
N ILE A 80 -2.75 -2.38 5.68
CA ILE A 80 -3.76 -1.36 5.99
C ILE A 80 -3.63 -0.19 5.01
N SER A 81 -2.41 0.30 4.78
CA SER A 81 -2.15 1.36 3.81
C SER A 81 -2.58 0.95 2.40
N SER A 82 -2.30 -0.28 1.98
CA SER A 82 -2.70 -0.77 0.65
C SER A 82 -4.22 -0.81 0.46
N ASP A 83 -4.97 -1.24 1.48
CA ASP A 83 -6.42 -1.46 1.41
C ASP A 83 -7.23 -0.17 1.53
N TYR A 84 -6.83 0.71 2.46
CA TYR A 84 -7.60 1.89 2.82
C TYR A 84 -7.14 3.14 2.07
N THR A 85 -6.03 3.13 1.34
CA THR A 85 -5.55 4.33 0.63
C THR A 85 -6.37 4.66 -0.62
N ASP A 86 -6.79 5.92 -0.73
CA ASP A 86 -7.33 6.46 -1.98
C ASP A 86 -6.22 6.86 -2.95
N ARG A 87 -6.12 6.15 -4.09
CA ARG A 87 -5.08 6.38 -5.10
C ARG A 87 -5.23 7.73 -5.82
N SER A 88 -6.46 8.27 -5.93
CA SER A 88 -6.68 9.60 -6.52
C SER A 88 -6.08 10.72 -5.68
N SER A 89 -6.01 10.54 -4.36
CA SER A 89 -5.46 11.55 -3.44
C SER A 89 -3.95 11.81 -3.60
N ILE A 90 -3.25 11.03 -4.45
CA ILE A 90 -1.88 11.36 -4.90
C ILE A 90 -1.85 12.75 -5.55
N ILE A 91 -2.90 13.11 -6.30
CA ILE A 91 -2.98 14.40 -6.99
C ILE A 91 -3.10 15.55 -5.99
N ASP A 92 -3.79 15.35 -4.86
CA ASP A 92 -3.91 16.38 -3.81
C ASP A 92 -2.55 16.71 -3.17
N LEU A 93 -1.65 15.73 -3.12
CA LEU A 93 -0.29 15.84 -2.56
C LEU A 93 0.71 16.42 -3.55
N PHE A 94 0.78 15.85 -4.75
CA PHE A 94 1.81 16.14 -5.76
C PHE A 94 1.35 17.10 -6.87
N GLY A 95 0.07 17.49 -6.88
CA GLY A 95 -0.53 18.30 -7.93
C GLY A 95 -0.35 17.64 -9.30
N TYR A 96 0.06 18.44 -10.30
CA TYR A 96 0.25 17.97 -11.67
C TYR A 96 1.29 16.86 -11.81
N LYS A 97 2.33 16.87 -10.96
CA LYS A 97 3.39 15.85 -10.97
C LYS A 97 2.85 14.47 -10.53
N GLY A 98 1.70 14.44 -9.87
CA GLY A 98 1.02 13.21 -9.44
C GLY A 98 0.18 12.55 -10.54
N ILE A 99 -0.17 13.26 -11.62
CA ILE A 99 -1.03 12.71 -12.69
C ILE A 99 -0.42 11.44 -13.33
N PRO A 100 0.87 11.44 -13.76
CA PRO A 100 1.44 10.25 -14.39
C PRO A 100 1.40 9.02 -13.48
N ILE A 101 1.54 9.24 -12.17
CA ILE A 101 1.50 8.19 -11.16
C ILE A 101 0.09 7.59 -11.05
N VAL A 102 -0.94 8.44 -10.98
CA VAL A 102 -2.35 7.97 -10.94
C VAL A 102 -2.73 7.24 -12.23
N ILE A 103 -2.28 7.73 -13.40
CA ILE A 103 -2.48 7.05 -14.67
C ILE A 103 -1.82 5.67 -14.64
N ALA A 104 -0.55 5.58 -14.20
CA ALA A 104 0.17 4.31 -14.10
C ALA A 104 -0.57 3.30 -13.19
N PHE A 105 -1.05 3.71 -12.01
CA PHE A 105 -1.82 2.85 -11.12
C PHE A 105 -3.17 2.42 -11.70
N THR A 106 -3.81 3.29 -12.49
CA THR A 106 -5.10 3.01 -13.13
C THR A 106 -4.95 2.01 -14.28
N TYR A 107 -3.88 2.12 -15.05
CA TYR A 107 -3.60 1.24 -16.20
C TYR A 107 -2.86 -0.06 -15.83
N TYR A 108 -2.32 -0.16 -14.61
CA TYR A 108 -1.62 -1.37 -14.15
C TYR A 108 -2.41 -2.68 -14.37
N PRO A 109 -3.70 -2.79 -14.01
CA PRO A 109 -4.48 -4.01 -14.27
C PRO A 109 -4.55 -4.35 -15.75
N ARG A 110 -4.67 -3.33 -16.61
CA ARG A 110 -4.74 -3.51 -18.07
C ARG A 110 -3.42 -4.02 -18.63
N PHE A 111 -2.29 -3.47 -18.18
CA PHE A 111 -0.97 -3.96 -18.57
C PHE A 111 -0.75 -5.40 -18.10
N TYR A 112 -1.24 -5.74 -16.92
CA TYR A 112 -1.20 -7.11 -16.40
C TYR A 112 -2.00 -8.09 -17.27
N GLU A 113 -3.22 -7.73 -17.71
CA GLU A 113 -4.00 -8.53 -18.67
C GLU A 113 -3.25 -8.76 -20.00
N ILE A 114 -2.58 -7.73 -20.52
CA ILE A 114 -1.78 -7.82 -21.75
C ILE A 114 -0.63 -8.79 -21.55
N MET A 115 0.10 -8.68 -20.44
CA MET A 115 1.18 -9.61 -20.09
C MET A 115 0.67 -11.05 -20.01
N GLN A 116 -0.48 -11.29 -19.37
CA GLN A 116 -1.08 -12.62 -19.29
C GLN A 116 -1.42 -13.17 -20.67
N LYS A 117 -2.05 -12.37 -21.54
CA LYS A 117 -2.38 -12.77 -22.92
C LYS A 117 -1.13 -13.10 -23.73
N VAL A 118 -0.11 -12.25 -23.68
CA VAL A 118 1.17 -12.48 -24.39
C VAL A 118 1.83 -13.76 -23.90
N SER A 119 1.89 -13.97 -22.57
CA SER A 119 2.45 -15.19 -21.97
C SER A 119 1.67 -16.45 -22.39
N PHE A 120 0.34 -16.37 -22.40
CA PHE A 120 -0.54 -17.45 -22.85
C PHE A 120 -0.30 -17.82 -24.32
N TYR A 121 -0.25 -16.84 -25.23
CA TYR A 121 0.04 -17.08 -26.64
C TYR A 121 1.47 -17.58 -26.89
N ALA A 122 2.45 -17.07 -26.14
CA ALA A 122 3.82 -17.55 -26.21
C ALA A 122 3.91 -19.05 -25.82
N ARG A 123 3.19 -19.44 -24.77
CA ARG A 123 3.09 -20.84 -24.33
C ARG A 123 2.46 -21.73 -25.41
N ILE A 124 1.35 -21.33 -26.01
CA ILE A 124 0.69 -22.08 -27.09
C ILE A 124 1.65 -22.28 -28.28
N ARG A 125 2.40 -21.23 -28.63
CA ARG A 125 3.36 -21.26 -29.75
C ARG A 125 4.69 -21.94 -29.40
N ARG A 126 4.80 -22.57 -28.22
CA ARG A 126 6.04 -23.20 -27.70
C ARG A 126 7.25 -22.24 -27.73
N ILE A 127 7.02 -20.95 -27.58
CA ILE A 127 8.07 -19.95 -27.43
C ILE A 127 8.59 -20.06 -26.00
N ASN A 128 9.90 -20.17 -25.83
CA ASN A 128 10.51 -20.20 -24.51
C ASN A 128 10.20 -18.89 -23.76
N LEU A 129 9.59 -19.01 -22.57
CA LEU A 129 9.23 -17.87 -21.72
C LEU A 129 10.46 -17.08 -21.23
N LEU A 130 11.64 -17.69 -21.26
CA LEU A 130 12.91 -17.04 -20.94
C LEU A 130 13.45 -16.20 -22.10
N ASN A 131 12.88 -16.31 -23.30
CA ASN A 131 13.24 -15.45 -24.43
C ASN A 131 12.54 -14.09 -24.28
N LEU A 132 13.12 -13.25 -23.43
CA LEU A 132 12.60 -11.93 -23.09
C LEU A 132 12.35 -11.06 -24.31
N LYS A 133 13.19 -11.12 -25.35
CA LYS A 133 13.01 -10.31 -26.57
C LYS A 133 11.68 -10.61 -27.28
N LYS A 134 11.29 -11.88 -27.38
CA LYS A 134 10.05 -12.30 -28.04
C LYS A 134 8.79 -11.97 -27.24
N ILE A 135 8.92 -11.75 -25.94
CA ILE A 135 7.79 -11.46 -25.03
C ILE A 135 7.67 -9.96 -24.78
N LEU A 136 8.78 -9.27 -24.55
CA LEU A 136 8.81 -7.83 -24.30
C LEU A 136 8.35 -7.03 -25.52
N LEU A 137 8.77 -7.41 -26.73
CA LEU A 137 8.43 -6.65 -27.93
C LEU A 137 6.91 -6.44 -28.11
N PRO A 138 6.06 -7.48 -28.10
CA PRO A 138 4.61 -7.28 -28.22
C PRO A 138 4.01 -6.52 -27.03
N ILE A 139 4.54 -6.70 -25.81
CA ILE A 139 4.09 -5.95 -24.62
C ILE A 139 4.39 -4.45 -24.79
N ILE A 140 5.61 -4.10 -25.19
CA ILE A 140 6.05 -2.71 -25.38
C ILE A 140 5.21 -2.05 -26.49
N VAL A 141 4.98 -2.74 -27.60
CA VAL A 141 4.17 -2.21 -28.71
C VAL A 141 2.73 -1.92 -28.27
N GLU A 142 2.09 -2.84 -27.53
CA GLU A 142 0.76 -2.61 -26.96
C GLU A 142 0.74 -1.42 -25.99
N ILE A 143 1.74 -1.31 -25.10
CA ILE A 143 1.85 -0.20 -24.14
C ILE A 143 2.00 1.14 -24.86
N ILE A 144 2.87 1.22 -25.88
CA ILE A 144 3.06 2.44 -26.67
C ILE A 144 1.76 2.85 -27.37
N LYS A 145 1.05 1.88 -27.97
CA LYS A 145 -0.24 2.13 -28.62
C LYS A 145 -1.29 2.66 -27.64
N ILE A 146 -1.33 2.13 -26.42
CA ILE A 146 -2.23 2.62 -25.36
C ILE A 146 -1.84 4.04 -24.94
N ALA A 147 -0.56 4.33 -24.79
CA ALA A 147 -0.07 5.66 -24.43
C ALA A 147 -0.42 6.70 -25.50
N ASP A 148 -0.27 6.36 -26.78
CA ASP A 148 -0.61 7.24 -27.91
C ASP A 148 -2.12 7.51 -27.95
N ASN A 149 -2.95 6.46 -27.83
CA ASN A 149 -4.41 6.62 -27.73
C ASN A 149 -4.83 7.49 -26.53
N LEU A 150 -4.15 7.34 -25.39
CA LEU A 150 -4.38 8.15 -24.21
C LEU A 150 -4.04 9.61 -24.47
N TYR A 151 -2.89 9.87 -25.09
CA TYR A 151 -2.45 11.22 -25.45
C TYR A 151 -3.45 11.89 -26.41
N VAL A 152 -3.89 11.17 -27.46
CA VAL A 152 -4.92 11.67 -28.38
C VAL A 152 -6.24 11.92 -27.66
N ALA A 153 -6.70 11.00 -26.81
CA ALA A 153 -7.94 11.19 -26.06
C ALA A 153 -7.87 12.37 -25.08
N TYR A 154 -6.73 12.56 -24.41
CA TYR A 154 -6.50 13.69 -23.52
C TYR A 154 -6.47 15.01 -24.29
N THR A 155 -5.72 15.08 -25.39
CA THR A 155 -5.64 16.28 -26.23
C THR A 155 -7.00 16.66 -26.83
N VAL A 156 -7.78 15.69 -27.33
CA VAL A 156 -9.12 15.94 -27.88
C VAL A 156 -10.13 16.37 -26.80
N LYS A 157 -10.02 15.84 -25.58
CA LYS A 157 -10.96 16.11 -24.48
C LYS A 157 -10.59 17.33 -23.62
N LEU A 158 -9.34 17.79 -23.64
CA LEU A 158 -8.80 18.86 -22.78
C LEU A 158 -8.59 20.21 -23.48
N PHE A 159 -9.09 20.41 -24.70
CA PHE A 159 -9.16 21.75 -25.30
C PHE A 159 -10.04 22.75 -24.52
N GLY A 160 -10.75 22.31 -23.48
CA GLY A 160 -11.37 23.18 -22.47
C GLY A 160 -10.63 23.04 -21.14
N GLU A 161 -9.78 24.02 -20.84
CA GLU A 161 -9.34 24.43 -19.50
C GLU A 161 -9.49 23.38 -18.38
N TYR A 162 -8.47 22.55 -18.18
CA TYR A 162 -8.20 22.10 -16.81
C TYR A 162 -7.68 23.32 -16.04
N ASN A 163 -8.62 24.11 -15.52
CA ASN A 163 -8.33 25.29 -14.72
C ASN A 163 -7.64 24.83 -13.43
N TYR A 164 -6.30 24.79 -13.48
CA TYR A 164 -5.39 24.22 -12.50
C TYR A 164 -5.23 25.09 -11.23
N ASN A 165 -6.25 25.88 -10.91
CA ASN A 165 -6.35 26.67 -9.69
C ASN A 165 -7.04 25.92 -8.55
N ASN A 166 -7.13 24.58 -8.63
CA ASN A 166 -7.61 23.77 -7.52
C ASN A 166 -6.58 23.81 -6.38
N LYS A 167 -6.83 24.72 -5.43
CA LYS A 167 -6.28 24.70 -4.07
C LYS A 167 -6.24 23.25 -3.59
N LYS A 168 -5.06 22.79 -3.15
CA LYS A 168 -4.87 21.43 -2.59
C LYS A 168 -6.04 21.12 -1.66
N ASN A 169 -6.91 20.17 -2.04
CA ASN A 169 -8.11 19.90 -1.27
C ASN A 169 -7.76 18.93 -0.12
N LEU A 170 -7.02 19.44 0.85
CA LEU A 170 -6.56 18.70 2.03
C LEU A 170 -7.62 18.61 3.13
N LYS A 171 -8.86 19.03 2.85
CA LYS A 171 -9.93 18.95 3.85
C LYS A 171 -10.13 17.49 4.27
N PRO A 172 -10.05 17.17 5.57
CA PRO A 172 -10.16 15.80 6.04
C PRO A 172 -11.60 15.29 5.89
N ALA A 173 -11.73 14.06 5.40
CA ALA A 173 -12.96 13.30 5.51
C ALA A 173 -13.11 12.71 6.93
N ARG A 174 -14.31 12.24 7.28
CA ARG A 174 -14.57 11.57 8.57
C ARG A 174 -13.63 10.38 8.80
N GLU A 175 -13.32 9.65 7.73
CA GLU A 175 -12.44 8.48 7.77
C GLU A 175 -10.97 8.88 8.01
N ASP A 176 -10.53 10.00 7.44
CA ASP A 176 -9.18 10.55 7.67
C ASP A 176 -8.97 10.91 9.16
N ILE A 177 -9.99 11.51 9.78
CA ILE A 177 -9.96 11.87 11.20
C ILE A 177 -9.90 10.61 12.07
N LEU A 178 -10.66 9.57 11.72
CA LEU A 178 -10.68 8.32 12.46
C LEU A 178 -9.28 7.68 12.48
N PHE A 179 -8.61 7.56 11.34
CA PHE A 179 -7.25 7.01 11.28
C PHE A 179 -6.24 7.89 12.03
N LEU A 180 -6.38 9.22 11.97
CA LEU A 180 -5.53 10.13 12.73
C LEU A 180 -5.71 9.95 14.24
N VAL A 181 -6.95 9.88 14.72
CA VAL A 181 -7.26 9.66 16.14
C VAL A 181 -6.73 8.30 16.60
N ILE A 182 -6.90 7.24 15.81
CA ILE A 182 -6.33 5.93 16.14
C ILE A 182 -4.80 6.04 16.23
N GLY A 183 -4.13 6.62 15.23
CA GLY A 183 -2.68 6.78 15.24
C GLY A 183 -2.17 7.54 16.48
N VAL A 184 -2.79 8.68 16.82
CA VAL A 184 -2.41 9.45 18.01
C VAL A 184 -2.69 8.66 19.30
N SER A 185 -3.85 8.00 19.40
CA SER A 185 -4.18 7.17 20.56
C SER A 185 -3.19 6.02 20.75
N THR A 186 -2.72 5.40 19.66
CA THR A 186 -1.70 4.34 19.74
C THR A 186 -0.40 4.86 20.34
N LEU A 187 0.02 6.05 19.92
CA LEU A 187 1.25 6.67 20.39
C LEU A 187 1.12 7.06 21.87
N CYS A 188 0.01 7.69 22.27
CA CYS A 188 -0.25 8.05 23.66
C CYS A 188 -0.33 6.82 24.58
N LEU A 189 -1.04 5.76 24.18
CA LEU A 189 -1.11 4.51 24.95
C LEU A 189 0.26 3.84 25.05
N SER A 190 1.01 3.85 23.96
CA SER A 190 2.36 3.28 23.92
C SER A 190 3.34 4.03 24.80
N LEU A 191 3.26 5.35 24.85
CA LEU A 191 3.99 6.19 25.79
C LEU A 191 3.65 5.87 27.24
N PHE A 192 2.36 5.78 27.57
CA PHE A 192 1.91 5.54 28.94
C PHE A 192 2.36 4.18 29.48
N LEU A 193 2.34 3.15 28.64
CA LEU A 193 2.74 1.78 29.01
C LEU A 193 4.26 1.55 28.95
N ASN A 194 5.03 2.53 28.47
CA ASN A 194 6.49 2.49 28.43
C ASN A 194 7.15 3.26 29.60
N ILE A 195 6.33 3.87 30.47
CA ILE A 195 6.71 4.45 31.76
C ILE A 195 6.52 3.39 32.83
#